data_AF-A0A956YWR9-F1
#
_entry.id   AF-A0A956YWR9-F1
#
_cell.length_a   1.000
_cell.length_b   1.000
_cell.length_c   1.000
_cell.angle_alpha   90.00
_cell.angle_beta   90.00
_cell.angle_gamma   90.00
#
_symmetry.space_group_name_H-M   'P 1'
#
loop_
_entity.id
_entity.type
_entity.pdbx_description
1 polymer ?
#
loop_
_entity_poly.entity_id
_entity_poly.type
_entity_poly.pdbx_seq_one_letter_code
_entity_poly.pdbx_strand_id
1 'polypeptide(L)'
;MSERYEESRLYRIRHSTAHIMAQAMLERIPEAKIAIGPPIEDGFYYDFDLPRPLTEEDLNWIENRMREIMREDHPYTVREVSPDEARAYFKGQPYKLELIDDLQNGRVDDNGNRIAEPADTMTFWTQDTFTDLCRGPHVENTNQINPDAISITYKMPAGAYWRGDEKREQLTRIYGTAFETPDELQDYLHRLEEAKRRDHRLVGERLGLFTFSQIVGKGLPLWKPAGATLRDTLERWLRDVQIDNGYEPVVTPHIGNIDLYKTSGHYPYYKDSQYAPIDVDDEMFLLKPMNCPHHIMIYKSKPRSYRDLPVRLAEFGTGWCYEQSGELNGMTRVRGFTQDDAHLFCTEEQVADEFRGCIEMTLEVLHSLGLDDF
;
A
#
# COMPACT_ATOMS: atom_id res chain seq x y z
N MET A 1 -0.64 -26.08 -12.04
CA MET A 1 -1.33 -24.78 -11.85
C MET A 1 -1.45 -24.62 -10.35
N SER A 2 -0.83 -23.59 -9.77
CA SER A 2 -1.05 -23.25 -8.36
C SER A 2 -2.55 -23.01 -8.16
N GLU A 3 -3.14 -23.57 -7.10
CA GLU A 3 -4.50 -23.23 -6.69
C GLU A 3 -4.59 -21.72 -6.48
N ARG A 4 -5.69 -21.08 -6.90
CA ARG A 4 -5.89 -19.65 -6.64
C ARG A 4 -6.02 -19.46 -5.14
N TYR A 5 -5.44 -18.38 -4.60
CA TYR A 5 -5.43 -18.15 -3.15
C TYR A 5 -6.85 -18.16 -2.58
N GLU A 6 -7.82 -17.58 -3.29
CA GLU A 6 -9.23 -17.51 -2.91
C GLU A 6 -9.91 -18.89 -2.79
N GLU A 7 -9.34 -19.92 -3.41
CA GLU A 7 -9.83 -21.30 -3.36
C GLU A 7 -9.13 -22.13 -2.26
N SER A 8 -8.01 -21.62 -1.73
CA SER A 8 -7.17 -22.33 -0.77
C SER A 8 -7.83 -22.54 0.60
N ARG A 9 -7.39 -23.58 1.31
CA ARG A 9 -7.77 -23.82 2.71
C ARG A 9 -7.39 -22.64 3.61
N LEU A 10 -6.22 -22.06 3.39
CA LEU A 10 -5.71 -20.94 4.18
C LEU A 10 -6.59 -19.69 4.06
N TYR A 11 -7.12 -19.40 2.87
CA TYR A 11 -8.09 -18.33 2.68
C TYR A 11 -9.34 -18.55 3.53
N ARG A 12 -9.92 -19.77 3.50
CA ARG A 12 -11.10 -20.12 4.32
C ARG A 12 -10.81 -19.99 5.81
N ILE A 13 -9.64 -20.43 6.27
CA ILE A 13 -9.20 -20.29 7.66
C ILE A 13 -9.18 -18.82 8.06
N ARG A 14 -8.50 -17.96 7.28
CA ARG A 14 -8.37 -16.53 7.58
C ARG A 14 -9.69 -15.80 7.56
N HIS A 15 -10.53 -16.09 6.57
CA HIS A 15 -11.85 -15.50 6.45
C HIS A 15 -12.77 -15.88 7.61
N SER A 16 -12.76 -17.16 7.99
CA SER A 16 -13.53 -17.67 9.13
C SER A 16 -13.00 -17.12 10.45
N THR A 17 -11.68 -16.96 10.59
CA THR A 17 -11.07 -16.34 11.78
C THR A 17 -11.47 -14.87 11.91
N ALA A 18 -11.64 -14.13 10.81
CA ALA A 18 -12.16 -12.76 10.83
C ALA A 18 -13.59 -12.71 11.42
N HIS A 19 -14.46 -13.65 11.06
CA HIS A 19 -15.80 -13.78 11.64
C HIS A 19 -15.76 -14.11 13.15
N ILE A 20 -14.87 -15.01 13.58
CA ILE A 20 -14.69 -15.33 15.01
C ILE A 20 -14.19 -14.09 15.77
N MET A 21 -13.31 -13.29 15.18
CA MET A 21 -12.86 -12.03 15.78
C MET A 21 -14.01 -11.03 15.94
N ALA A 22 -14.88 -10.90 14.93
CA ALA A 22 -16.04 -10.02 15.00
C ALA A 22 -17.06 -10.49 16.05
N GLN A 23 -17.28 -11.80 16.17
CA GLN A 23 -18.08 -12.38 17.23
C GLN A 23 -17.52 -12.01 18.61
N ALA A 24 -16.25 -12.33 18.86
CA ALA A 24 -15.60 -12.03 20.14
C ALA A 24 -15.59 -10.52 20.44
N MET A 25 -15.44 -9.67 19.42
CA MET A 25 -15.55 -8.21 19.58
C MET A 25 -16.93 -7.79 20.07
N LEU A 26 -18.00 -8.29 19.45
CA LEU A 26 -19.37 -7.94 19.85
C LEU A 26 -19.75 -8.51 21.23
N GLU A 27 -19.15 -9.62 21.65
CA GLU A 27 -19.28 -10.12 23.02
C GLU A 27 -18.58 -9.21 24.04
N ARG A 28 -17.40 -8.66 23.71
CA ARG A 28 -16.65 -7.75 24.59
C ARG A 28 -17.21 -6.33 24.63
N ILE A 29 -17.64 -5.83 23.47
CA ILE A 29 -18.13 -4.45 23.27
C ILE A 29 -19.43 -4.52 22.44
N PRO A 30 -20.58 -4.77 23.09
CA PRO A 30 -21.86 -4.92 22.40
C PRO A 30 -22.31 -3.70 21.59
N GLU A 31 -21.82 -2.50 21.93
CA GLU A 31 -22.14 -1.26 21.22
C GLU A 31 -21.36 -1.10 19.90
N ALA A 32 -20.32 -1.90 19.65
CA ALA A 32 -19.48 -1.80 18.47
C ALA A 32 -20.29 -1.99 17.17
N LYS A 33 -19.93 -1.22 16.13
CA LYS A 33 -20.47 -1.41 14.79
C LYS A 33 -19.45 -2.09 13.89
N ILE A 34 -19.89 -3.13 13.20
CA ILE A 34 -19.05 -3.90 12.28
C ILE A 34 -19.16 -3.33 10.87
N ALA A 35 -18.02 -3.26 10.17
CA ALA A 35 -17.96 -2.81 8.78
C ALA A 35 -17.54 -3.97 7.86
N ILE A 36 -16.29 -4.02 7.44
CA ILE A 36 -15.75 -5.04 6.52
C ILE A 36 -14.60 -5.82 7.17
N GLY A 37 -14.47 -7.10 6.82
CA GLY A 37 -13.43 -7.97 7.38
C GLY A 37 -12.86 -8.99 6.41
N PRO A 38 -12.21 -8.56 5.32
CA PRO A 38 -11.70 -9.47 4.31
C PRO A 38 -10.44 -10.23 4.78
N PRO A 39 -10.24 -11.46 4.29
CA PRO A 39 -8.92 -12.09 4.31
C PRO A 39 -7.95 -11.32 3.40
N ILE A 40 -6.68 -11.29 3.78
CA ILE A 40 -5.57 -10.71 3.02
C ILE A 40 -4.43 -11.73 2.90
N GLU A 41 -3.42 -11.44 2.08
CA GLU A 41 -2.31 -12.37 1.78
C GLU A 41 -1.58 -12.92 3.03
N ASP A 42 -1.44 -12.12 4.07
CA ASP A 42 -0.75 -12.50 5.31
C ASP A 42 -1.67 -12.70 6.52
N GLY A 43 -2.99 -12.74 6.31
CA GLY A 43 -3.94 -12.81 7.42
C GLY A 43 -5.33 -12.32 7.07
N PHE A 44 -5.87 -11.45 7.90
CA PHE A 44 -7.16 -10.79 7.72
C PHE A 44 -7.17 -9.48 8.50
N TYR A 45 -8.18 -8.64 8.27
CA TYR A 45 -8.49 -7.57 9.19
C TYR A 45 -9.99 -7.47 9.40
N TYR A 46 -10.42 -6.65 10.35
CA TYR A 46 -11.82 -6.24 10.48
C TYR A 46 -11.89 -4.80 10.98
N ASP A 47 -12.74 -4.01 10.34
CA ASP A 47 -12.99 -2.61 10.67
C ASP A 47 -14.18 -2.49 11.61
N PHE A 48 -13.97 -1.78 12.73
CA PHE A 48 -14.99 -1.53 13.75
C PHE A 48 -15.13 -0.03 14.04
N ASP A 49 -16.36 0.42 14.19
CA ASP A 49 -16.67 1.68 14.86
C ASP A 49 -16.91 1.39 16.34
N LEU A 50 -16.07 1.97 17.19
CA LEU A 50 -16.00 1.64 18.60
C LEU A 50 -16.36 2.85 19.47
N PRO A 51 -17.12 2.66 20.57
CA PRO A 51 -17.44 3.75 21.49
C PRO A 51 -16.23 4.28 22.25
N ARG A 52 -15.13 3.51 22.29
CA ARG A 52 -13.85 3.88 22.90
C ARG A 52 -12.68 3.16 22.20
N PRO A 53 -11.45 3.68 22.31
CA PRO A 53 -10.25 2.94 21.88
C PRO A 53 -10.10 1.59 22.61
N LEU A 54 -9.55 0.60 21.92
CA LEU A 54 -9.21 -0.70 22.49
C LEU A 54 -7.98 -0.59 23.39
N THR A 55 -8.02 -1.34 24.49
CA THR A 55 -6.87 -1.54 25.37
C THR A 55 -6.18 -2.87 25.05
N GLU A 56 -4.95 -3.03 25.53
CA GLU A 56 -4.22 -4.30 25.44
C GLU A 56 -4.98 -5.44 26.16
N GLU A 57 -5.69 -5.13 27.25
CA GLU A 57 -6.56 -6.08 27.94
C GLU A 57 -7.71 -6.56 27.04
N ASP A 58 -8.34 -5.65 26.29
CA ASP A 58 -9.41 -6.02 25.37
C ASP A 58 -8.90 -6.92 24.24
N LEU A 59 -7.74 -6.61 23.66
CA LEU A 59 -7.14 -7.42 22.60
C LEU A 59 -6.78 -8.82 23.09
N ASN A 60 -6.18 -8.93 24.28
CA ASN A 60 -5.87 -10.22 24.90
C ASN A 60 -7.15 -11.00 25.24
N TRP A 61 -8.20 -10.33 25.71
CA TRP A 61 -9.50 -10.97 25.97
C TRP A 61 -10.11 -11.50 24.67
N ILE A 62 -10.14 -10.69 23.61
CA ILE A 62 -10.69 -11.07 22.31
C ILE A 62 -9.92 -12.26 21.74
N GLU A 63 -8.58 -12.24 21.73
CA GLU A 63 -7.78 -13.34 21.21
C GLU A 63 -8.03 -14.65 21.97
N ASN A 64 -8.12 -14.58 23.30
CA ASN A 64 -8.45 -15.75 24.13
C ASN A 64 -9.87 -16.26 23.87
N ARG A 65 -10.85 -15.36 23.75
CA ARG A 65 -12.22 -15.73 23.43
C ARG A 65 -12.33 -16.36 22.03
N MET A 66 -11.58 -15.86 21.04
CA MET A 66 -11.50 -16.50 19.72
C MET A 66 -11.01 -17.95 19.83
N ARG A 67 -9.97 -18.20 20.64
CA ARG A 67 -9.46 -19.57 20.90
C ARG A 67 -10.49 -20.47 21.57
N GLU A 68 -11.35 -19.92 22.43
CA GLU A 68 -12.46 -20.67 23.05
C GLU A 68 -13.51 -21.05 22.00
N ILE A 69 -13.98 -20.10 21.19
CA ILE A 69 -14.96 -20.33 20.12
C ILE A 69 -14.47 -21.41 19.12
N MET A 70 -13.17 -21.42 18.82
CA MET A 70 -12.56 -22.48 17.98
C MET A 70 -12.63 -23.87 18.61
N ARG A 71 -12.61 -23.97 19.96
CA ARG A 71 -12.71 -25.25 20.68
C ARG A 71 -14.15 -25.71 20.90
N GLU A 72 -15.13 -24.83 20.71
CA GLU A 72 -16.56 -25.12 20.93
C GLU A 72 -17.23 -25.87 19.76
N ASP A 73 -16.54 -26.07 18.63
CA ASP A 73 -16.99 -26.93 17.51
C ASP A 73 -18.30 -26.46 16.85
N HIS A 74 -18.40 -25.17 16.55
CA HIS A 74 -19.60 -24.56 15.94
C HIS A 74 -19.60 -24.68 14.41
N PRO A 75 -20.69 -25.16 13.78
CA PRO A 75 -20.78 -25.23 12.34
C PRO A 75 -20.99 -23.84 11.72
N TYR A 76 -20.34 -23.60 10.57
CA TYR A 76 -20.67 -22.47 9.72
C TYR A 76 -21.86 -22.85 8.83
N THR A 77 -22.94 -22.07 8.94
CA THR A 77 -24.15 -22.28 8.13
C THR A 77 -24.38 -21.09 7.22
N VAL A 78 -24.75 -21.37 5.97
CA VAL A 78 -25.06 -20.34 4.97
C VAL A 78 -26.55 -20.39 4.63
N ARG A 79 -27.16 -19.20 4.52
CA ARG A 79 -28.52 -19.06 4.02
C ARG A 79 -28.63 -17.85 3.11
N GLU A 80 -29.40 -17.98 2.05
CA GLU A 80 -29.73 -16.86 1.18
C GLU A 80 -30.82 -16.00 1.84
N VAL A 81 -30.70 -14.68 1.66
CA VAL A 81 -31.62 -13.68 2.19
C VAL A 81 -31.91 -12.61 1.15
N SER A 82 -33.09 -12.00 1.24
CA SER A 82 -33.40 -10.82 0.45
C SER A 82 -32.72 -9.58 1.04
N PRO A 83 -32.48 -8.52 0.22
CA PRO A 83 -31.97 -7.25 0.72
C PRO A 83 -32.81 -6.66 1.86
N ASP A 84 -34.15 -6.80 1.81
CA ASP A 84 -35.05 -6.28 2.83
C ASP A 84 -34.94 -7.04 4.16
N GLU A 85 -34.77 -8.36 4.11
CA GLU A 85 -34.49 -9.16 5.30
C GLU A 85 -33.12 -8.79 5.89
N ALA A 86 -32.12 -8.60 5.02
CA ALA A 86 -30.79 -8.19 5.45
C ALA A 86 -30.81 -6.82 6.15
N ARG A 87 -31.53 -5.83 5.60
CA ARG A 87 -31.73 -4.51 6.23
C ARG A 87 -32.43 -4.61 7.58
N ALA A 88 -33.43 -5.49 7.70
CA ALA A 88 -34.14 -5.68 8.96
C ALA A 88 -33.22 -6.25 10.04
N TYR A 89 -32.35 -7.21 9.69
CA TYR A 89 -31.37 -7.80 10.60
C TYR A 89 -30.30 -6.79 11.04
N PHE A 90 -29.72 -6.05 10.08
CA PHE A 90 -28.64 -5.08 10.33
C PHE A 90 -29.11 -3.66 10.67
N LYS A 91 -30.36 -3.49 11.12
CA LYS A 91 -30.94 -2.15 11.42
C LYS A 91 -30.09 -1.27 12.34
N GLY A 92 -29.32 -1.88 13.26
CA GLY A 92 -28.42 -1.19 14.17
C GLY A 92 -26.97 -1.07 13.70
N GLN A 93 -26.65 -1.48 12.46
CA GLN A 93 -25.30 -1.60 11.91
C GLN A 93 -25.20 -0.73 10.62
N PRO A 94 -24.89 0.57 10.74
CA PRO A 94 -24.99 1.52 9.62
C PRO A 94 -24.11 1.15 8.42
N TYR A 95 -22.89 0.67 8.66
CA TYR A 95 -21.96 0.27 7.60
C TYR A 95 -22.45 -0.94 6.81
N LYS A 96 -23.13 -1.90 7.48
CA LYS A 96 -23.74 -3.04 6.80
C LYS A 96 -24.97 -2.63 5.99
N LEU A 97 -25.77 -1.68 6.46
CA LEU A 97 -26.89 -1.12 5.67
C LEU A 97 -26.40 -0.47 4.38
N GLU A 98 -25.32 0.33 4.46
CA GLU A 98 -24.72 0.93 3.26
C GLU A 98 -24.15 -0.14 2.31
N LEU A 99 -23.51 -1.18 2.85
CA LEU A 99 -23.00 -2.30 2.05
C LEU A 99 -24.12 -3.04 1.31
N ILE A 100 -25.26 -3.27 1.96
CA ILE A 100 -26.46 -3.86 1.34
C ILE A 100 -26.96 -2.98 0.20
N ASP A 101 -27.07 -1.67 0.44
CA ASP A 101 -27.51 -0.73 -0.59
C ASP A 101 -26.56 -0.72 -1.78
N ASP A 102 -25.25 -0.77 -1.56
CA ASP A 102 -24.25 -0.81 -2.62
C ASP A 102 -24.29 -2.12 -3.43
N LEU A 103 -24.47 -3.26 -2.76
CA LEU A 103 -24.62 -4.57 -3.40
C LEU A 103 -25.87 -4.62 -4.29
N GLN A 104 -26.99 -4.09 -3.79
CA GLN A 104 -28.24 -4.03 -4.55
C GLN A 104 -28.15 -3.05 -5.73
N ASN A 105 -27.30 -2.04 -5.66
CA ASN A 105 -27.11 -1.07 -6.75
C ASN A 105 -25.98 -1.43 -7.72
N GLY A 106 -25.35 -2.61 -7.56
CA GLY A 106 -24.29 -3.08 -8.46
C GLY A 106 -23.00 -2.26 -8.39
N ARG A 107 -22.64 -1.75 -7.21
CA ARG A 107 -21.48 -0.85 -7.03
C ARG A 107 -20.25 -1.56 -6.51
N VAL A 108 -20.38 -2.43 -5.50
CA VAL A 108 -19.28 -3.19 -4.89
C VAL A 108 -19.72 -4.55 -4.32
N ASP A 109 -18.77 -5.48 -4.11
CA ASP A 109 -18.93 -6.74 -3.39
C ASP A 109 -18.85 -6.54 -1.86
N ASP A 110 -19.02 -7.63 -1.11
CA ASP A 110 -19.03 -7.67 0.36
C ASP A 110 -17.70 -7.21 1.00
N ASN A 111 -16.61 -7.20 0.22
CA ASN A 111 -15.29 -6.72 0.62
C ASN A 111 -15.02 -5.26 0.18
N GLY A 112 -15.95 -4.66 -0.58
CA GLY A 112 -15.84 -3.30 -1.11
C GLY A 112 -15.20 -3.16 -2.49
N ASN A 113 -15.01 -4.26 -3.23
CA ASN A 113 -14.47 -4.23 -4.61
C ASN A 113 -15.58 -4.04 -5.64
N ARG A 114 -15.35 -3.33 -6.75
CA ARG A 114 -16.41 -3.07 -7.74
C ARG A 114 -16.98 -4.35 -8.36
N ILE A 115 -18.32 -4.48 -8.37
CA ILE A 115 -19.04 -5.54 -9.09
C ILE A 115 -19.66 -4.99 -10.38
N ALA A 116 -19.86 -5.87 -11.37
CA ALA A 116 -20.41 -5.51 -12.68
C ALA A 116 -21.94 -5.56 -12.74
N GLU A 117 -22.58 -6.30 -11.82
CA GLU A 117 -24.03 -6.53 -11.82
C GLU A 117 -24.60 -6.46 -10.40
N PRO A 118 -25.82 -5.90 -10.23
CA PRO A 118 -26.55 -5.91 -8.95
C PRO A 118 -26.73 -7.32 -8.37
N ALA A 119 -26.68 -7.42 -7.04
CA ALA A 119 -27.03 -8.66 -6.34
C ALA A 119 -28.51 -8.66 -5.92
N ASP A 120 -29.31 -9.52 -6.54
CA ASP A 120 -30.72 -9.75 -6.16
C ASP A 120 -30.88 -10.62 -4.90
N THR A 121 -29.85 -11.41 -4.58
CA THR A 121 -29.76 -12.25 -3.39
C THR A 121 -28.45 -12.01 -2.65
N MET A 122 -28.51 -12.13 -1.33
CA MET A 122 -27.38 -11.98 -0.41
C MET A 122 -27.22 -13.24 0.43
N THR A 123 -26.02 -13.48 0.96
CA THR A 123 -25.76 -14.64 1.81
C THR A 123 -25.42 -14.21 3.23
N PHE A 124 -26.07 -14.85 4.19
CA PHE A 124 -25.73 -14.78 5.59
C PHE A 124 -24.94 -16.01 5.97
N TRP A 125 -23.77 -15.77 6.55
CA TRP A 125 -22.98 -16.82 7.21
C TRP A 125 -23.13 -16.66 8.71
N THR A 126 -23.58 -17.73 9.35
CA THR A 126 -23.77 -17.80 10.80
C THR A 126 -22.83 -18.84 11.39
N GLN A 127 -22.11 -18.44 12.43
CA GLN A 127 -21.41 -19.35 13.33
C GLN A 127 -21.73 -18.98 14.78
N ASP A 128 -22.11 -19.97 15.59
CA ASP A 128 -22.60 -19.77 16.96
C ASP A 128 -23.68 -18.67 17.06
N THR A 129 -23.39 -17.58 17.76
CA THR A 129 -24.29 -16.46 18.01
C THR A 129 -24.12 -15.30 17.01
N PHE A 130 -23.11 -15.39 16.14
CA PHE A 130 -22.77 -14.34 15.20
C PHE A 130 -23.23 -14.66 13.78
N THR A 131 -23.83 -13.69 13.11
CA THR A 131 -24.22 -13.76 11.71
C THR A 131 -23.70 -12.54 10.98
N ASP A 132 -23.03 -12.75 9.84
CA ASP A 132 -22.56 -11.66 9.00
C ASP A 132 -23.05 -11.76 7.55
N LEU A 133 -23.14 -10.59 6.90
CA LEU A 133 -23.33 -10.46 5.47
C LEU A 133 -22.00 -10.72 4.77
N CYS A 134 -21.90 -11.87 4.10
CA CYS A 134 -20.66 -12.34 3.51
C CYS A 134 -20.93 -13.37 2.39
N ARG A 135 -20.09 -13.41 1.35
CA ARG A 135 -20.15 -14.41 0.26
C ARG A 135 -19.43 -15.72 0.55
N GLY A 136 -18.59 -15.77 1.58
CA GLY A 136 -17.69 -16.89 1.85
C GLY A 136 -16.56 -17.00 0.80
N PRO A 137 -15.95 -18.19 0.64
CA PRO A 137 -16.17 -19.40 1.42
C PRO A 137 -15.63 -19.31 2.86
N HIS A 138 -16.16 -20.15 3.74
CA HIS A 138 -15.69 -20.38 5.11
C HIS A 138 -15.26 -21.84 5.30
N VAL A 139 -14.61 -22.12 6.43
CA VAL A 139 -14.44 -23.50 6.92
C VAL A 139 -15.80 -24.09 7.30
N GLU A 140 -15.91 -25.41 7.39
CA GLU A 140 -17.19 -26.06 7.73
C GLU A 140 -17.53 -25.91 9.22
N ASN A 141 -16.50 -25.82 10.06
CA ASN A 141 -16.64 -25.74 11.51
C ASN A 141 -15.48 -24.95 12.15
N THR A 142 -15.74 -24.23 13.24
CA THR A 142 -14.74 -23.46 13.98
C THR A 142 -13.54 -24.30 14.47
N ASN A 143 -13.73 -25.61 14.75
CA ASN A 143 -12.64 -26.50 15.16
C ASN A 143 -11.64 -26.87 14.05
N GLN A 144 -11.94 -26.53 12.80
CA GLN A 144 -11.00 -26.70 11.68
C GLN A 144 -9.89 -25.63 11.68
N ILE A 145 -10.03 -24.61 12.52
CA ILE A 145 -9.04 -23.57 12.76
C ILE A 145 -8.25 -23.95 14.02
N ASN A 146 -6.93 -23.97 13.91
CA ASN A 146 -6.08 -24.29 15.06
C ASN A 146 -5.98 -23.05 15.99
N PRO A 147 -6.42 -23.14 17.26
CA PRO A 147 -6.41 -22.00 18.18
C PRO A 147 -4.99 -21.49 18.53
N ASP A 148 -3.96 -22.32 18.34
CA ASP A 148 -2.57 -21.95 18.60
C ASP A 148 -1.86 -21.42 17.34
N ALA A 149 -2.56 -21.39 16.20
CA ALA A 149 -2.05 -20.89 14.92
C ALA A 149 -2.64 -19.53 14.52
N ILE A 150 -3.20 -18.79 15.48
CA ILE A 150 -3.76 -17.43 15.27
C ILE A 150 -3.11 -16.38 16.17
N SER A 151 -3.08 -15.13 15.69
CA SER A 151 -2.74 -13.96 16.51
C SER A 151 -3.42 -12.70 15.97
N ILE A 152 -4.01 -11.91 16.85
CA ILE A 152 -4.51 -10.55 16.57
C ILE A 152 -3.74 -9.47 17.34
N THR A 153 -2.84 -9.91 18.24
CA THR A 153 -2.00 -9.05 19.09
C THR A 153 -0.65 -8.71 18.45
N TYR A 154 -0.25 -9.41 17.38
CA TYR A 154 1.03 -9.19 16.69
C TYR A 154 1.20 -7.79 16.05
N LYS A 155 0.08 -7.09 15.83
CA LYS A 155 0.00 -5.72 15.30
C LYS A 155 -0.96 -4.89 16.15
N MET A 156 -0.61 -3.63 16.37
CA MET A 156 -1.50 -2.67 17.01
C MET A 156 -2.68 -2.34 16.08
N PRO A 157 -3.87 -2.03 16.63
CA PRO A 157 -4.97 -1.51 15.83
C PRO A 157 -4.58 -0.24 15.07
N ALA A 158 -5.06 -0.12 13.83
CA ALA A 158 -4.81 1.03 12.96
C ALA A 158 -6.08 1.84 12.74
N GLY A 159 -5.93 3.14 12.43
CA GLY A 159 -7.04 3.93 11.93
C GLY A 159 -7.31 3.58 10.47
N ALA A 160 -8.58 3.42 10.11
CA ALA A 160 -9.05 3.32 8.74
C ALA A 160 -10.18 4.34 8.53
N TYR A 161 -10.42 4.72 7.29
CA TYR A 161 -11.59 5.53 6.93
C TYR A 161 -12.56 4.66 6.15
N TRP A 162 -13.85 4.81 6.41
CA TRP A 162 -14.85 4.07 5.67
C TRP A 162 -14.75 4.36 4.17
N ARG A 163 -14.69 3.30 3.35
CA ARG A 163 -14.41 3.33 1.89
C ARG A 163 -13.08 4.01 1.50
N GLY A 164 -12.17 4.23 2.44
CA GLY A 164 -10.90 4.94 2.20
C GLY A 164 -11.05 6.45 1.99
N ASP A 165 -12.22 7.03 2.30
CA ASP A 165 -12.48 8.47 2.18
C ASP A 165 -12.18 9.18 3.51
N GLU A 166 -11.12 9.99 3.55
CA GLU A 166 -10.67 10.75 4.73
C GLU A 166 -11.73 11.70 5.31
N LYS A 167 -12.78 12.02 4.56
CA LYS A 167 -13.90 12.88 5.01
C LYS A 167 -14.99 12.09 5.73
N ARG A 168 -14.92 10.76 5.74
CA ARG A 168 -15.90 9.86 6.36
C ARG A 168 -15.47 9.42 7.75
N GLU A 169 -16.33 8.62 8.36
CA GLU A 169 -16.15 8.08 9.70
C GLU A 169 -14.82 7.32 9.82
N GLN A 170 -14.08 7.63 10.88
CA GLN A 170 -12.85 6.95 11.22
C GLN A 170 -13.18 5.65 11.97
N LEU A 171 -12.72 4.53 11.43
CA LEU A 171 -12.87 3.20 11.99
C LEU A 171 -11.55 2.73 12.64
N THR A 172 -11.67 1.76 13.54
CA THR A 172 -10.55 1.03 14.11
C THR A 172 -10.40 -0.30 13.38
N ARG A 173 -9.32 -0.45 12.61
CA ARG A 173 -8.93 -1.68 11.93
C ARG A 173 -8.11 -2.56 12.86
N ILE A 174 -8.57 -3.79 13.08
CA ILE A 174 -7.81 -4.81 13.81
C ILE A 174 -7.27 -5.80 12.81
N TYR A 175 -5.95 -5.99 12.82
CA TYR A 175 -5.28 -6.99 11.99
C TYR A 175 -5.16 -8.31 12.74
N GLY A 176 -5.45 -9.40 12.05
CA GLY A 176 -5.24 -10.75 12.53
C GLY A 176 -4.44 -11.57 11.52
N THR A 177 -3.76 -12.60 11.98
CA THR A 177 -3.16 -13.62 11.13
C THR A 177 -3.56 -15.01 11.61
N ALA A 178 -3.68 -15.94 10.67
CA ALA A 178 -4.04 -17.31 10.91
C ALA A 178 -3.32 -18.22 9.90
N PHE A 179 -2.81 -19.34 10.40
CA PHE A 179 -2.08 -20.37 9.66
C PHE A 179 -2.68 -21.75 9.90
N GLU A 180 -2.26 -22.75 9.12
CA GLU A 180 -2.74 -24.12 9.31
C GLU A 180 -2.09 -24.76 10.53
N THR A 181 -0.86 -24.36 10.86
CA THR A 181 -0.07 -24.90 11.96
C THR A 181 0.52 -23.80 12.86
N PRO A 182 0.78 -24.09 14.15
CA PRO A 182 1.45 -23.16 15.05
C PRO A 182 2.88 -22.82 14.61
N ASP A 183 3.59 -23.77 13.98
CA ASP A 183 4.96 -23.56 13.50
C ASP A 183 5.00 -22.50 12.39
N GLU A 184 4.06 -22.54 11.44
CA GLU A 184 3.93 -21.50 10.40
C GLU A 184 3.64 -20.12 10.98
N LEU A 185 2.81 -20.04 12.03
CA LEU A 185 2.58 -18.79 12.76
C LEU A 185 3.89 -18.30 13.39
N GLN A 186 4.63 -19.16 14.07
CA GLN A 186 5.91 -18.78 14.69
C GLN A 186 6.92 -18.31 13.65
N ASP A 187 7.03 -18.99 12.52
CA ASP A 187 7.91 -18.58 11.42
C ASP A 187 7.50 -17.22 10.83
N TYR A 188 6.19 -16.98 10.66
CA TYR A 188 5.68 -15.68 10.22
C TYR A 188 6.02 -14.56 11.23
N LEU A 189 5.74 -14.79 12.51
CA LEU A 189 6.04 -13.82 13.57
C LEU A 189 7.55 -13.56 13.68
N HIS A 190 8.38 -14.59 13.53
CA HIS A 190 9.83 -14.45 13.50
C HIS A 190 10.31 -13.59 12.32
N ARG A 191 9.77 -13.85 11.11
CA ARG A 191 10.08 -13.03 9.92
C ARG A 191 9.65 -11.57 10.11
N LEU A 192 8.48 -11.32 10.70
CA LEU A 192 8.04 -9.96 11.01
C LEU A 192 8.99 -9.26 12.00
N GLU A 193 9.46 -9.96 13.02
CA GLU A 193 10.41 -9.39 13.97
C GLU A 193 11.77 -9.11 13.33
N GLU A 194 12.28 -10.01 12.50
CA GLU A 194 13.49 -9.77 11.71
C GLU A 194 13.32 -8.59 10.74
N ALA A 195 12.15 -8.44 10.10
CA ALA A 195 11.84 -7.30 9.25
C ALA A 195 11.82 -5.99 10.04
N LYS A 196 11.18 -5.96 11.22
CA LYS A 196 11.21 -4.79 12.13
C LYS A 196 12.64 -4.43 12.52
N ARG A 197 13.48 -5.41 12.85
CA ARG A 197 14.89 -5.18 13.20
C ARG A 197 15.73 -4.61 12.06
N ARG A 198 15.30 -4.81 10.81
CA ARG A 198 15.97 -4.34 9.59
C ARG A 198 15.29 -3.12 8.96
N ASP A 199 14.29 -2.56 9.62
CA ASP A 199 13.62 -1.34 9.18
C ASP A 199 14.64 -0.21 9.01
N HIS A 200 14.70 0.37 7.81
CA HIS A 200 15.67 1.41 7.47
C HIS A 200 15.55 2.66 8.34
N ARG A 201 14.38 2.90 8.96
CA ARG A 201 14.17 4.02 9.89
C ARG A 201 14.94 3.79 11.18
N LEU A 202 14.85 2.58 11.74
CA LEU A 202 15.59 2.19 12.95
C LEU A 202 17.09 2.08 12.67
N VAL A 203 17.45 1.42 11.57
CA VAL A 203 18.85 1.26 11.17
C VAL A 203 19.47 2.62 10.83
N GLY A 204 18.78 3.45 10.07
CA GLY A 204 19.21 4.77 9.65
C GLY A 204 19.38 5.73 10.83
N GLU A 205 18.51 5.67 11.82
CA GLU A 205 18.68 6.43 13.07
C GLU A 205 19.90 5.94 13.86
N ARG A 206 20.01 4.63 14.09
CA ARG A 206 21.11 4.02 14.86
C ARG A 206 22.48 4.30 14.24
N LEU A 207 22.57 4.25 12.91
CA LEU A 207 23.80 4.53 12.16
C LEU A 207 23.99 6.03 11.89
N GLY A 208 23.01 6.87 12.24
CA GLY A 208 23.06 8.30 12.05
C GLY A 208 23.14 8.72 10.57
N LEU A 209 22.38 8.05 9.69
CA LEU A 209 22.37 8.29 8.25
C LEU A 209 21.48 9.47 7.84
N PHE A 210 20.30 9.61 8.45
CA PHE A 210 19.37 10.69 8.18
C PHE A 210 18.58 11.05 9.45
N THR A 211 17.83 12.15 9.38
CA THR A 211 16.85 12.54 10.41
C THR A 211 15.68 13.28 9.77
N PHE A 212 14.58 13.38 10.51
CA PHE A 212 13.42 14.19 10.13
C PHE A 212 13.21 15.30 11.16
N SER A 213 12.83 16.48 10.69
CA SER A 213 12.49 17.61 11.54
C SER A 213 11.11 18.12 11.20
N GLN A 214 10.24 18.24 12.21
CA GLN A 214 8.90 18.80 12.02
C GLN A 214 8.95 20.25 11.53
N ILE A 215 9.99 21.01 11.91
CA ILE A 215 10.20 22.39 11.46
C ILE A 215 10.60 22.43 9.98
N VAL A 216 11.33 21.43 9.50
CA VAL A 216 11.71 21.33 8.08
C VAL A 216 10.51 20.89 7.22
N GLY A 217 9.73 19.94 7.70
CA GLY A 217 8.50 19.47 7.04
C GLY A 217 8.44 17.95 6.89
N LYS A 218 7.21 17.42 6.85
CA LYS A 218 6.97 15.98 6.67
C LYS A 218 7.41 15.52 5.27
N GLY A 219 8.08 14.37 5.21
CA GLY A 219 8.54 13.77 3.95
C GLY A 219 9.77 14.43 3.35
N LEU A 220 10.46 15.29 4.11
CA LEU A 220 11.68 15.99 3.71
C LEU A 220 12.86 15.54 4.59
N PRO A 221 13.53 14.43 4.24
CA PRO A 221 14.62 13.90 5.06
C PRO A 221 15.85 14.80 5.01
N LEU A 222 16.52 14.93 6.15
CA LEU A 222 17.83 15.55 6.26
C LEU A 222 18.90 14.46 6.27
N TRP A 223 19.72 14.43 5.22
CA TRP A 223 20.89 13.55 5.16
C TRP A 223 21.95 14.02 6.18
N LYS A 224 22.36 13.13 7.08
CA LYS A 224 23.48 13.36 8.01
C LYS A 224 24.81 13.00 7.33
N PRO A 225 25.97 13.41 7.87
CA PRO A 225 27.26 13.19 7.20
C PRO A 225 27.52 11.74 6.74
N ALA A 226 27.19 10.75 7.55
CA ALA A 226 27.36 9.33 7.19
C ALA A 226 26.44 8.91 6.03
N GLY A 227 25.16 9.29 6.06
CA GLY A 227 24.23 9.00 4.97
C GLY A 227 24.55 9.79 3.70
N ALA A 228 24.98 11.04 3.82
CA ALA A 228 25.42 11.85 2.69
C ALA A 228 26.67 11.24 2.01
N THR A 229 27.61 10.70 2.79
CA THR A 229 28.78 9.98 2.26
C THR A 229 28.37 8.71 1.53
N LEU A 230 27.44 7.93 2.12
CA LEU A 230 26.88 6.73 1.48
C LEU A 230 26.23 7.07 0.14
N ARG A 231 25.39 8.12 0.13
CA ARG A 231 24.72 8.62 -1.07
C ARG A 231 25.72 9.08 -2.14
N ASP A 232 26.68 9.94 -1.79
CA ASP A 232 27.70 10.44 -2.72
C ASP A 232 28.55 9.32 -3.31
N THR A 233 28.86 8.29 -2.52
CA THR A 233 29.57 7.09 -3.00
C THR A 233 28.77 6.37 -4.09
N LEU A 234 27.48 6.17 -3.86
CA LEU A 234 26.58 5.51 -4.81
C LEU A 234 26.37 6.36 -6.07
N GLU A 235 26.12 7.66 -5.92
CA GLU A 235 25.91 8.58 -7.06
C GLU A 235 27.15 8.69 -7.95
N ARG A 236 28.37 8.70 -7.38
CA ARG A 236 29.60 8.73 -8.18
C ARG A 236 29.77 7.46 -8.99
N TRP A 237 29.63 6.31 -8.34
CA TRP A 237 29.76 5.03 -9.03
C TRP A 237 28.69 4.86 -10.12
N LEU A 238 27.42 5.15 -9.84
CA LEU A 238 26.36 5.08 -10.85
C LEU A 238 26.60 6.05 -12.01
N ARG A 239 27.14 7.24 -11.74
CA ARG A 239 27.53 8.18 -12.79
C ARG A 239 28.61 7.63 -13.69
N ASP A 240 29.62 6.97 -13.12
CA ASP A 240 30.68 6.33 -13.91
C ASP A 240 30.09 5.22 -14.80
N VAL A 241 29.21 4.36 -14.26
CA VAL A 241 28.47 3.34 -15.03
C VAL A 241 27.66 3.96 -16.16
N GLN A 242 26.93 5.06 -15.90
CA GLN A 242 26.17 5.79 -16.91
C GLN A 242 27.07 6.34 -18.02
N ILE A 243 28.22 6.95 -17.67
CA ILE A 243 29.18 7.51 -18.64
C ILE A 243 29.78 6.40 -19.50
N ASP A 244 30.16 5.28 -18.90
CA ASP A 244 30.71 4.12 -19.62
C ASP A 244 29.69 3.51 -20.60
N ASN A 245 28.39 3.64 -20.30
CA ASN A 245 27.28 3.27 -21.19
C ASN A 245 26.83 4.40 -22.16
N GLY A 246 27.61 5.48 -22.25
CA GLY A 246 27.39 6.56 -23.22
C GLY A 246 26.25 7.51 -22.88
N TYR A 247 25.92 7.66 -21.59
CA TYR A 247 25.02 8.72 -21.11
C TYR A 247 25.76 10.03 -20.93
N GLU A 248 25.13 11.12 -21.37
CA GLU A 248 25.61 12.48 -21.28
C GLU A 248 24.98 13.15 -20.03
N PRO A 249 25.78 13.48 -19.00
CA PRO A 249 25.26 14.10 -17.80
C PRO A 249 24.77 15.53 -18.07
N VAL A 250 23.59 15.86 -17.56
CA VAL A 250 22.98 17.19 -17.58
C VAL A 250 22.54 17.60 -16.18
N VAL A 251 22.28 18.91 -16.00
CA VAL A 251 21.73 19.47 -14.76
C VAL A 251 20.64 20.46 -15.14
N THR A 252 19.46 20.29 -14.56
CA THR A 252 18.29 21.12 -14.88
C THR A 252 17.72 21.81 -13.64
N PRO A 253 17.06 22.98 -13.80
CA PRO A 253 16.46 23.71 -12.68
C PRO A 253 15.47 22.86 -11.86
N HIS A 254 15.26 23.24 -10.59
CA HIS A 254 14.28 22.60 -9.70
C HIS A 254 12.85 23.13 -9.85
N ILE A 255 12.70 24.26 -10.54
CA ILE A 255 11.42 24.88 -10.88
C ILE A 255 11.33 25.08 -12.39
N GLY A 256 10.12 25.04 -12.92
CA GLY A 256 9.84 25.35 -14.32
C GLY A 256 8.59 26.20 -14.44
N ASN A 257 8.50 27.03 -15.48
CA ASN A 257 7.27 27.75 -15.79
C ASN A 257 6.14 26.73 -16.01
N ILE A 258 4.95 27.00 -15.48
CA ILE A 258 3.78 26.12 -15.54
C ILE A 258 3.45 25.65 -16.97
N ASP A 259 3.73 26.48 -17.97
CA ASP A 259 3.45 26.17 -19.37
C ASP A 259 4.33 25.04 -19.92
N LEU A 260 5.52 24.81 -19.33
CA LEU A 260 6.33 23.62 -19.62
C LEU A 260 5.57 22.34 -19.25
N TYR A 261 4.89 22.34 -18.09
CA TYR A 261 4.15 21.19 -17.59
C TYR A 261 2.78 21.05 -18.23
N LYS A 262 2.15 22.14 -18.67
CA LYS A 262 0.97 22.07 -19.54
C LYS A 262 1.32 21.47 -20.90
N THR A 263 2.42 21.91 -21.50
CA THR A 263 2.88 21.44 -22.82
C THR A 263 3.23 19.96 -22.78
N SER A 264 3.88 19.49 -21.71
CA SER A 264 4.21 18.08 -21.53
C SER A 264 3.04 17.22 -21.03
N GLY A 265 1.89 17.82 -20.70
CA GLY A 265 0.71 17.12 -20.17
C GLY A 265 0.73 16.84 -18.66
N HIS A 266 1.82 17.12 -17.95
CA HIS A 266 1.93 16.80 -16.53
C HIS A 266 1.04 17.65 -15.61
N TYR A 267 0.77 18.90 -15.96
CA TYR A 267 -0.06 19.75 -15.10
C TYR A 267 -1.56 19.39 -15.09
N PRO A 268 -2.25 19.13 -16.23
CA PRO A 268 -3.66 18.78 -16.20
C PRO A 268 -3.95 17.41 -15.54
N TYR A 269 -3.06 16.43 -15.70
CA TYR A 269 -3.32 15.06 -15.24
C TYR A 269 -2.82 14.76 -13.82
N TYR A 270 -1.81 15.48 -13.32
CA TYR A 270 -1.19 15.21 -12.01
C TYR A 270 -1.29 16.38 -11.03
N LYS A 271 -2.20 17.32 -11.28
CA LYS A 271 -2.36 18.54 -10.48
C LYS A 271 -2.50 18.25 -8.98
N ASP A 272 -3.28 17.22 -8.63
CA ASP A 272 -3.59 16.88 -7.24
C ASP A 272 -2.41 16.23 -6.50
N SER A 273 -1.42 15.72 -7.25
CA SER A 273 -0.18 15.13 -6.73
C SER A 273 1.03 16.08 -6.84
N GLN A 274 0.81 17.35 -7.21
CA GLN A 274 1.85 18.37 -7.36
C GLN A 274 1.76 19.41 -6.25
N TYR A 275 2.89 20.02 -5.94
CA TYR A 275 2.89 21.21 -5.08
C TYR A 275 2.12 22.35 -5.73
N ALA A 276 1.51 23.20 -4.92
CA ALA A 276 0.86 24.40 -5.41
C ALA A 276 1.87 25.25 -6.21
N PRO A 277 1.45 25.83 -7.35
CA PRO A 277 2.32 26.73 -8.10
C PRO A 277 2.81 27.91 -7.24
N ILE A 278 4.06 28.30 -7.48
CA ILE A 278 4.69 29.49 -6.91
C ILE A 278 4.37 30.66 -7.83
N ASP A 279 3.67 31.65 -7.31
CA ASP A 279 3.31 32.89 -8.01
C ASP A 279 4.46 33.90 -7.88
N VAL A 280 5.03 34.30 -9.02
CA VAL A 280 6.13 35.27 -9.10
C VAL A 280 5.86 36.23 -10.25
N ASP A 281 5.51 37.47 -9.91
CA ASP A 281 5.16 38.54 -10.85
C ASP A 281 3.99 38.14 -11.79
N ASP A 282 4.25 38.05 -13.10
CA ASP A 282 3.26 37.64 -14.12
C ASP A 282 3.43 36.15 -14.53
N GLU A 283 4.27 35.40 -13.82
CA GLU A 283 4.60 34.01 -14.12
C GLU A 283 4.24 33.06 -12.98
N MET A 284 3.85 31.84 -13.35
CA MET A 284 3.57 30.76 -12.42
C MET A 284 4.61 29.67 -12.59
N PHE A 285 5.26 29.28 -11.49
CA PHE A 285 6.27 28.23 -11.47
C PHE A 285 5.77 27.01 -10.71
N LEU A 286 6.28 25.83 -11.08
CA LEU A 286 6.05 24.60 -10.35
C LEU A 286 7.40 24.01 -9.91
N LEU A 287 7.47 23.50 -8.68
CA LEU A 287 8.52 22.55 -8.31
C LEU A 287 8.43 21.34 -9.24
N LYS A 288 9.53 20.95 -9.88
CA LYS A 288 9.49 19.88 -10.89
C LYS A 288 9.07 18.55 -10.24
N PRO A 289 7.99 17.90 -10.71
CA PRO A 289 7.66 16.55 -10.26
C PRO A 289 8.53 15.49 -10.95
N MET A 290 9.20 15.84 -12.05
CA MET A 290 10.04 14.97 -12.86
C MET A 290 10.96 15.77 -13.79
N ASN A 291 11.99 15.12 -14.33
CA ASN A 291 13.02 15.79 -15.14
C ASN A 291 12.70 15.82 -16.65
N CYS A 292 11.81 14.94 -17.13
CA CYS A 292 11.53 14.72 -18.56
C CYS A 292 11.33 16.00 -19.38
N PRO A 293 10.47 16.96 -18.95
CA PRO A 293 10.22 18.18 -19.73
C PRO A 293 11.48 19.04 -19.90
N HIS A 294 12.38 19.05 -18.91
CA HIS A 294 13.62 19.81 -18.98
C HIS A 294 14.63 19.14 -19.92
N HIS A 295 14.75 17.81 -19.86
CA HIS A 295 15.61 17.04 -20.77
C HIS A 295 15.17 17.22 -22.23
N ILE A 296 13.86 17.28 -22.48
CA ILE A 296 13.31 17.61 -23.81
C ILE A 296 13.74 19.01 -24.27
N MET A 297 13.77 20.02 -23.38
CA MET A 297 14.24 21.35 -23.73
C MET A 297 15.73 21.38 -24.07
N ILE A 298 16.55 20.59 -23.37
CA ILE A 298 17.97 20.39 -23.73
C ILE A 298 18.08 19.72 -25.10
N TYR A 299 17.32 18.65 -25.35
CA TYR A 299 17.30 17.98 -26.65
C TYR A 299 16.92 18.93 -27.79
N LYS A 300 15.90 19.76 -27.58
CA LYS A 300 15.41 20.77 -28.54
C LYS A 300 16.34 21.96 -28.77
N SER A 301 17.36 22.16 -27.94
CA SER A 301 18.25 23.33 -27.99
C SER A 301 19.09 23.42 -29.28
N LYS A 302 19.25 22.30 -29.99
CA LYS A 302 19.96 22.24 -31.27
C LYS A 302 19.28 21.26 -32.24
N PRO A 303 19.30 21.54 -33.56
CA PRO A 303 18.92 20.56 -34.56
C PRO A 303 19.82 19.31 -34.50
N ARG A 304 19.26 18.14 -34.79
CA ARG A 304 19.98 16.86 -34.83
C ARG A 304 19.66 16.08 -36.11
N SER A 305 20.66 15.38 -36.63
CA SER A 305 20.53 14.37 -37.68
C SER A 305 20.18 13.02 -37.07
N TYR A 306 19.63 12.09 -37.87
CA TYR A 306 19.47 10.70 -37.46
C TYR A 306 20.80 10.04 -37.05
N ARG A 307 21.93 10.54 -37.55
CA ARG A 307 23.28 10.08 -37.20
C ARG A 307 23.73 10.50 -35.80
N ASP A 308 23.09 11.52 -35.23
CA ASP A 308 23.36 11.99 -33.87
C ASP A 308 22.55 11.20 -32.83
N LEU A 309 21.71 10.23 -33.26
CA LEU A 309 20.92 9.35 -32.41
C LEU A 309 21.62 7.98 -32.28
N PRO A 310 21.56 7.33 -31.10
CA PRO A 310 20.79 7.71 -29.91
C PRO A 310 21.48 8.80 -29.06
N VAL A 311 20.66 9.58 -28.36
CA VAL A 311 21.10 10.59 -27.37
C VAL A 311 20.57 10.16 -26.02
N ARG A 312 21.45 10.08 -25.02
CA ARG A 312 21.08 9.61 -23.69
C ARG A 312 21.41 10.71 -22.69
N LEU A 313 20.42 11.44 -22.22
CA LEU A 313 20.64 12.50 -21.21
C LEU A 313 20.39 11.90 -19.82
N ALA A 314 21.37 12.01 -18.91
CA ALA A 314 21.24 11.53 -17.54
C ALA A 314 21.36 12.67 -16.53
N GLU A 315 20.57 12.62 -15.46
CA GLU A 315 20.63 13.57 -14.36
C GLU A 315 20.30 12.85 -13.06
N PHE A 316 21.10 13.08 -12.01
CA PHE A 316 20.67 12.81 -10.65
C PHE A 316 19.68 13.90 -10.23
N GLY A 317 18.48 13.82 -10.80
CA GLY A 317 17.50 14.90 -10.86
C GLY A 317 16.58 14.89 -9.67
N THR A 318 16.59 15.98 -8.91
CA THR A 318 15.70 16.13 -7.73
C THR A 318 14.29 16.52 -8.14
N GLY A 319 13.34 15.62 -7.86
CA GLY A 319 11.90 15.81 -8.07
C GLY A 319 11.14 16.06 -6.77
N TRP A 320 9.94 16.63 -6.91
CA TRP A 320 9.04 16.95 -5.82
C TRP A 320 7.61 16.49 -6.09
N CYS A 321 7.10 15.58 -5.26
CA CYS A 321 5.72 15.08 -5.33
C CYS A 321 4.96 15.45 -4.06
N TYR A 322 3.70 15.88 -4.21
CA TYR A 322 2.80 16.08 -3.09
C TYR A 322 2.18 14.75 -2.67
N GLU A 323 2.95 13.96 -1.93
CA GLU A 323 2.46 12.74 -1.27
C GLU A 323 1.59 13.10 -0.07
N GLN A 324 0.48 12.37 0.13
CA GLN A 324 -0.39 12.62 1.28
C GLN A 324 0.36 12.30 2.57
N SER A 325 0.05 13.03 3.65
CA SER A 325 0.86 12.94 4.87
C SER A 325 0.82 11.56 5.54
N GLY A 326 -0.23 10.78 5.32
CA GLY A 326 -0.36 9.39 5.79
C GLY A 326 0.39 8.36 4.95
N GLU A 327 0.80 8.70 3.73
CA GLU A 327 1.55 7.81 2.82
C GLU A 327 3.07 7.88 3.05
N LEU A 328 3.55 8.93 3.72
CA LEU A 328 4.97 9.16 3.96
C LEU A 328 5.55 8.08 4.87
N ASN A 329 6.65 7.47 4.43
CA ASN A 329 7.30 6.40 5.20
C ASN A 329 8.83 6.45 5.06
N GLY A 330 9.50 6.93 6.12
CA GLY A 330 10.96 7.01 6.18
C GLY A 330 11.58 7.59 4.90
N MET A 331 12.59 6.90 4.35
CA MET A 331 13.20 7.20 3.05
C MET A 331 12.52 6.52 1.85
N THR A 332 11.56 5.60 2.05
CA THR A 332 10.95 4.83 0.93
C THR A 332 9.84 5.59 0.23
N ARG A 333 9.12 6.47 0.96
CA ARG A 333 8.11 7.36 0.38
C ARG A 333 8.23 8.75 0.97
N VAL A 334 8.76 9.68 0.17
CA VAL A 334 9.15 11.04 0.53
C VAL A 334 8.58 12.05 -0.47
N ARG A 335 8.53 13.32 -0.10
CA ARG A 335 8.06 14.39 -1.00
C ARG A 335 9.16 14.99 -1.86
N GLY A 336 10.41 14.92 -1.41
CA GLY A 336 11.58 15.33 -2.15
C GLY A 336 12.53 14.14 -2.31
N PHE A 337 12.85 13.80 -3.55
CA PHE A 337 13.69 12.66 -3.89
C PHE A 337 14.62 13.01 -5.05
N THR A 338 15.71 12.27 -5.19
CA THR A 338 16.62 12.37 -6.33
C THR A 338 16.67 11.01 -6.99
N GLN A 339 16.34 10.98 -8.28
CA GLN A 339 16.45 9.78 -9.11
C GLN A 339 17.72 9.89 -9.96
N ASP A 340 18.36 8.77 -10.22
CA ASP A 340 19.32 8.55 -11.30
C ASP A 340 18.61 8.54 -12.68
N ASP A 341 17.83 9.60 -12.93
CA ASP A 341 16.89 9.71 -14.05
C ASP A 341 17.62 9.89 -15.38
N ALA A 342 17.07 9.30 -16.45
CA ALA A 342 17.62 9.45 -17.78
C ALA A 342 16.56 9.38 -18.87
N HIS A 343 16.78 10.15 -19.94
CA HIS A 343 15.90 10.22 -21.10
C HIS A 343 16.68 9.93 -22.38
N LEU A 344 16.27 8.87 -23.06
CA LEU A 344 16.88 8.42 -24.30
C LEU A 344 16.04 8.87 -25.49
N PHE A 345 16.66 9.59 -26.40
CA PHE A 345 16.07 10.00 -27.67
C PHE A 345 16.70 9.15 -28.77
N CYS A 346 15.88 8.33 -29.41
CA CYS A 346 16.31 7.39 -30.44
C CYS A 346 15.28 7.29 -31.56
N THR A 347 15.65 6.69 -32.69
CA THR A 347 14.70 6.35 -33.75
C THR A 347 13.86 5.14 -33.35
N GLU A 348 12.68 4.94 -33.96
CA GLU A 348 11.83 3.77 -33.70
C GLU A 348 12.58 2.43 -33.84
N GLU A 349 13.48 2.33 -34.83
CA GLU A 349 14.31 1.14 -35.08
C GLU A 349 15.31 0.83 -33.96
N GLN A 350 15.72 1.86 -33.19
CA GLN A 350 16.72 1.75 -32.12
C GLN A 350 16.09 1.41 -30.76
N VAL A 351 14.77 1.54 -30.61
CA VAL A 351 14.07 1.39 -29.32
C VAL A 351 14.36 0.03 -28.67
N ALA A 352 14.36 -1.05 -29.45
CA ALA A 352 14.58 -2.39 -28.91
C ALA A 352 16.00 -2.57 -28.34
N ASP A 353 17.00 -2.01 -29.00
CA ASP A 353 18.40 -2.08 -28.58
C ASP A 353 18.66 -1.18 -27.37
N GLU A 354 18.11 0.05 -27.37
CA GLU A 354 18.22 0.96 -26.23
C GLU A 354 17.51 0.42 -24.99
N PHE A 355 16.33 -0.19 -25.16
CA PHE A 355 15.62 -0.83 -24.06
C PHE A 355 16.42 -2.00 -23.47
N ARG A 356 17.04 -2.83 -24.34
CA ARG A 356 17.92 -3.91 -23.87
C ARG A 356 19.11 -3.37 -23.09
N GLY A 357 19.78 -2.32 -23.59
CA GLY A 357 20.90 -1.68 -22.89
C GLY A 357 20.51 -1.16 -21.51
N CYS A 358 19.33 -0.55 -21.36
CA CYS A 358 18.81 -0.13 -20.06
C CYS A 358 18.64 -1.31 -19.08
N ILE A 359 18.13 -2.44 -19.55
CA ILE A 359 17.97 -3.64 -18.72
C ILE A 359 19.32 -4.25 -18.34
N GLU A 360 20.26 -4.34 -19.28
CA GLU A 360 21.61 -4.84 -19.01
C GLU A 360 22.33 -3.98 -17.95
N MET A 361 22.26 -2.64 -18.07
CA MET A 361 22.80 -1.72 -17.07
C MET A 361 22.08 -1.85 -15.72
N THR A 362 20.75 -2.03 -15.72
CA THR A 362 19.98 -2.24 -14.49
C THR A 362 20.43 -3.51 -13.76
N LEU A 363 20.60 -4.62 -14.51
CA LEU A 363 21.08 -5.89 -13.96
C LEU A 363 22.51 -5.79 -13.44
N GLU A 364 23.39 -5.07 -14.14
CA GLU A 364 24.75 -4.78 -13.65
C GLU A 364 24.71 -4.08 -12.29
N VAL A 365 23.83 -3.07 -12.16
CA VAL A 365 23.68 -2.31 -10.91
C VAL A 365 23.16 -3.20 -9.79
N LEU A 366 22.08 -3.96 -10.03
CA LEU A 366 21.49 -4.85 -9.02
C LEU A 366 22.50 -5.91 -8.53
N HIS A 367 23.19 -6.60 -9.45
CA HIS A 367 24.20 -7.60 -9.08
C HIS A 367 25.39 -6.97 -8.33
N SER A 368 25.82 -5.76 -8.71
CA SER A 368 26.92 -5.05 -8.03
C SER A 368 26.57 -4.69 -6.57
N LEU A 369 25.28 -4.50 -6.29
CA LEU A 369 24.76 -4.25 -4.94
C LEU A 369 24.40 -5.54 -4.18
N GLY A 370 24.56 -6.71 -4.81
CA GLY A 370 24.18 -8.01 -4.24
C GLY A 370 22.66 -8.20 -4.11
N LEU A 371 21.89 -7.58 -5.00
CA LEU A 371 20.44 -7.70 -5.07
C LEU A 371 20.07 -8.76 -6.12
N ASP A 372 19.94 -10.00 -5.67
CA ASP A 372 19.71 -11.18 -6.53
C ASP A 372 18.23 -11.62 -6.60
N ASP A 373 17.34 -11.01 -5.81
CA ASP A 373 15.91 -11.33 -5.73
C ASP A 373 15.09 -10.14 -6.28
N PHE A 374 14.74 -10.19 -7.57
CA PHE A 374 14.06 -9.11 -8.32
C PHE A 374 12.97 -9.61 -9.28
#